data_AF-A0AAJ1BWM5-F1
#
_entry.id   AF-A0AAJ1BWM5-F1
#
_cell.length_a   1.000
_cell.length_b   1.000
_cell.length_c   1.000
_cell.angle_alpha   90.00
_cell.angle_beta   90.00
_cell.angle_gamma   90.00
#
_symmetry.space_group_name_H-M   'P 1'
#
loop_
_entity.id
_entity.type
_entity.pdbx_description
1 polymer ?
#
loop_
_entity_poly.entity_id
_entity_poly.type
_entity_poly.pdbx_seq_one_letter_code
_entity_poly.pdbx_strand_id
1 'polypeptide(L)'
;MSVRWIASFLGGAASFARLPFRELRRLDRCLRPARDMLERSALAHLVVIAAGAFTVYQLWVDLDDRRAERVSRREERVERAWNRLITPAGGNTGKGAALNLLLEERQDLVAVDFSCRTIGVWNETEKKCLNPPIFTDIKVPADFLLGQDFEPSTEPPQIPFGMFYRLFQYPHAVGTPTQAPDSFDGVVFKRSDFSRTRLGLDRFANVSFEETDLSGAQISQDVQSVRINNSDLSYATVMSEAGELSITRTNITGLIMRDRMFEWTLFNQQNPFDYNWAWADMPPMRYRETATEVFIEPLPWQQLDNVQLCDPAYRAAPDEGATTVTTTTMGYPNLSTAKGKVAQRTPEEFQIPDIGAASCAAITLAEARDRFPERYPAGP
;
A
#
# COMPACT_ATOMS: atom_id res chain seq x y z
N MET A 1 -51.05 -20.68 27.19
CA MET A 1 -49.60 -20.61 26.84
C MET A 1 -48.70 -21.15 27.96
N SER A 2 -47.84 -22.16 27.71
CA SER A 2 -46.93 -22.69 28.75
C SER A 2 -45.75 -21.73 29.01
N VAL A 3 -45.25 -21.66 30.25
CA VAL A 3 -44.12 -20.80 30.67
C VAL A 3 -42.84 -21.01 29.85
N ARG A 4 -42.73 -22.16 29.16
CA ARG A 4 -41.65 -22.41 28.19
C ARG A 4 -41.64 -21.42 27.02
N TRP A 5 -42.79 -20.88 26.61
CA TRP A 5 -42.91 -19.96 25.46
C TRP A 5 -42.50 -18.52 25.80
N ILE A 6 -42.78 -18.05 27.03
CA ILE A 6 -42.36 -16.71 27.48
C ILE A 6 -40.83 -16.65 27.63
N ALA A 7 -40.20 -17.76 28.05
CA ALA A 7 -38.74 -17.87 28.11
C ALA A 7 -38.07 -17.90 26.71
N SER A 8 -38.80 -18.27 25.65
CA SER A 8 -38.27 -18.24 24.27
C SER A 8 -38.36 -16.85 23.64
N PHE A 9 -39.33 -16.04 24.05
CA PHE A 9 -39.56 -14.69 23.50
C PHE A 9 -38.66 -13.61 24.12
N LEU A 10 -38.13 -13.86 25.34
CA LEU A 10 -37.11 -13.01 26.00
C LEU A 10 -35.67 -13.44 25.68
N GLY A 11 -35.47 -14.04 24.49
CA GLY A 11 -34.22 -14.61 24.00
C GLY A 11 -33.09 -13.59 23.80
N GLY A 12 -32.49 -13.14 24.91
CA GLY A 12 -31.32 -12.26 24.90
C GLY A 12 -30.43 -12.39 26.13
N ALA A 13 -30.63 -13.39 26.98
CA ALA A 13 -29.85 -13.54 28.21
C ALA A 13 -29.39 -14.98 28.42
N ALA A 14 -28.19 -15.28 27.92
CA ALA A 14 -27.40 -16.44 28.33
C ALA A 14 -27.16 -16.48 29.87
N SER A 15 -27.42 -15.40 30.59
CA SER A 15 -27.34 -15.33 32.05
C SER A 15 -28.56 -15.87 32.82
N PHE A 16 -29.70 -16.17 32.17
CA PHE A 16 -30.86 -16.75 32.86
C PHE A 16 -30.79 -18.28 33.06
N ALA A 17 -29.79 -18.94 32.48
CA ALA A 17 -29.64 -20.41 32.54
C ALA A 17 -29.18 -20.96 33.91
N ARG A 18 -28.95 -20.11 34.92
CA ARG A 18 -28.50 -20.53 36.27
C ARG A 18 -29.53 -20.32 37.39
N LEU A 19 -30.79 -20.05 37.09
CA LEU A 19 -31.82 -20.08 38.12
C LEU A 19 -32.23 -21.53 38.42
N PRO A 20 -32.21 -21.98 39.69
CA PRO A 20 -32.52 -23.36 40.04
C PRO A 20 -33.97 -23.68 39.67
N PHE A 21 -34.16 -24.79 38.95
CA PHE A 21 -35.44 -25.27 38.37
C PHE A 21 -36.61 -25.36 39.38
N ARG A 22 -36.33 -25.37 40.69
CA ARG A 22 -37.33 -25.37 41.77
C ARG A 22 -38.02 -24.00 41.97
N GLU A 23 -37.33 -22.89 41.73
CA GLU A 23 -37.89 -21.54 41.85
C GLU A 23 -38.93 -21.27 40.74
N LEU A 24 -38.62 -21.67 39.51
CA LEU A 24 -39.52 -21.53 38.35
C LEU A 24 -40.86 -22.26 38.54
N ARG A 25 -40.87 -23.43 39.22
CA ARG A 25 -42.11 -24.18 39.51
C ARG A 25 -43.00 -23.50 40.56
N ARG A 26 -42.44 -22.71 41.49
CA ARG A 26 -43.24 -21.95 42.47
C ARG A 26 -43.90 -20.74 41.83
N LEU A 27 -43.17 -20.01 40.99
CA LEU A 27 -43.71 -18.90 40.20
C LEU A 27 -44.86 -19.35 39.28
N ASP A 28 -44.69 -20.47 38.58
CA ASP A 28 -45.71 -21.01 37.67
C ASP A 28 -47.01 -21.40 38.42
N ARG A 29 -46.91 -21.86 39.67
CA ARG A 29 -48.08 -22.21 40.49
C ARG A 29 -48.80 -20.98 41.04
N CYS A 30 -48.07 -19.91 41.38
CA CYS A 30 -48.66 -18.65 41.82
C CYS A 30 -49.32 -17.86 40.67
N LEU A 31 -48.84 -18.02 39.43
CA LEU A 31 -49.35 -17.27 38.27
C LEU A 31 -50.56 -17.93 37.58
N ARG A 32 -50.90 -19.19 37.90
CA ARG A 32 -52.06 -19.91 37.32
C ARG A 32 -53.40 -19.16 37.38
N PRO A 33 -53.86 -18.61 38.52
CA PRO A 33 -55.15 -17.94 38.58
C PRO A 33 -55.18 -16.63 37.77
N ALA A 34 -54.05 -15.90 37.74
CA ALA A 34 -53.92 -14.70 36.91
C ALA A 34 -53.96 -15.05 35.41
N ARG A 35 -53.40 -16.21 35.02
CA ARG A 35 -53.36 -16.67 33.64
C ARG A 35 -54.75 -16.95 33.06
N ASP A 36 -55.64 -17.61 33.80
CA ASP A 36 -57.01 -17.88 33.32
C ASP A 36 -57.84 -16.59 33.18
N MET A 37 -57.54 -15.58 34.00
CA MET A 37 -58.16 -14.25 33.93
C MET A 37 -57.62 -13.44 32.74
N LEU A 38 -56.33 -13.57 32.43
CA LEU A 38 -55.66 -12.99 31.26
C LEU A 38 -56.13 -13.62 29.95
N GLU A 39 -56.26 -14.96 29.90
CA GLU A 39 -56.66 -15.68 28.69
C GLU A 39 -58.10 -15.34 28.24
N ARG A 40 -58.96 -14.83 29.13
CA ARG A 40 -60.35 -14.43 28.80
C ARG A 40 -60.55 -12.93 28.57
N SER A 41 -59.56 -12.10 28.88
CA SER A 41 -59.67 -10.65 28.84
C SER A 41 -58.99 -10.08 27.59
N ALA A 42 -59.78 -9.47 26.69
CA ALA A 42 -59.23 -8.72 25.55
C ALA A 42 -58.32 -7.56 26.01
N LEU A 43 -58.63 -6.97 27.17
CA LEU A 43 -57.87 -5.88 27.76
C LEU A 43 -56.47 -6.34 28.19
N ALA A 44 -56.36 -7.56 28.71
CA ALA A 44 -55.08 -8.11 29.13
C ALA A 44 -54.13 -8.42 27.95
N HIS A 45 -54.69 -8.84 26.81
CA HIS A 45 -53.92 -9.01 25.57
C HIS A 45 -53.39 -7.66 25.06
N LEU A 46 -54.19 -6.60 25.10
CA LEU A 46 -53.75 -5.25 24.73
C LEU A 46 -52.59 -4.75 25.61
N VAL A 47 -52.64 -5.00 26.93
CA VAL A 47 -51.55 -4.63 27.85
C VAL A 47 -50.25 -5.35 27.49
N VAL A 48 -50.31 -6.66 27.19
CA VAL A 48 -49.12 -7.43 26.79
C VAL A 48 -48.54 -6.92 25.47
N ILE A 49 -49.39 -6.63 24.48
CA ILE A 49 -48.96 -6.07 23.20
C ILE A 49 -48.32 -4.68 23.40
N ALA A 50 -48.93 -3.82 24.21
CA ALA A 50 -48.40 -2.49 24.53
C ALA A 50 -47.05 -2.57 25.24
N ALA A 51 -46.90 -3.47 26.22
CA ALA A 51 -45.62 -3.72 26.89
C ALA A 51 -44.57 -4.26 25.91
N GLY A 52 -44.95 -5.18 25.03
CA GLY A 52 -44.09 -5.68 23.95
C GLY A 52 -43.63 -4.56 23.02
N ALA A 53 -44.54 -3.75 22.51
CA ALA A 53 -44.23 -2.60 21.64
C ALA A 53 -43.30 -1.59 22.34
N PHE A 54 -43.55 -1.29 23.62
CA PHE A 54 -42.69 -0.40 24.41
C PHE A 54 -41.27 -0.96 24.57
N THR A 55 -41.13 -2.27 24.84
CA THR A 55 -39.80 -2.90 24.94
C THR A 55 -39.04 -2.91 23.62
N VAL A 56 -39.72 -3.17 22.50
CA VAL A 56 -39.12 -3.07 21.16
C VAL A 56 -38.69 -1.64 20.84
N TYR A 57 -39.51 -0.65 21.20
CA TYR A 57 -39.16 0.76 21.04
C TYR A 57 -37.93 1.16 21.88
N GLN A 58 -37.87 0.76 23.15
CA GLN A 58 -36.70 0.97 24.02
C GLN A 58 -35.42 0.35 23.43
N LEU A 59 -35.51 -0.89 22.92
CA LEU A 59 -34.38 -1.55 22.27
C LEU A 59 -33.94 -0.82 21.00
N TRP A 60 -34.89 -0.32 20.21
CA TRP A 60 -34.59 0.46 19.02
C TRP A 60 -33.84 1.76 19.36
N VAL A 61 -34.26 2.48 20.41
CA VAL A 61 -33.56 3.67 20.90
C VAL A 61 -32.13 3.35 21.39
N ASP A 62 -31.93 2.29 22.20
CA ASP A 62 -30.57 1.88 22.64
C ASP A 62 -29.67 1.48 21.45
N LEU A 63 -30.23 0.84 20.42
CA LEU A 63 -29.48 0.50 19.22
C LEU A 63 -29.13 1.74 18.39
N ASP A 64 -29.99 2.74 18.34
CA ASP A 64 -29.74 4.01 17.65
C ASP A 64 -28.67 4.83 18.38
N ASP A 65 -28.77 4.95 19.71
CA ASP A 65 -27.76 5.61 20.56
C ASP A 65 -26.37 4.99 20.38
N ARG A 66 -26.28 3.65 20.31
CA ARG A 66 -25.01 2.95 20.05
C ARG A 66 -24.48 3.16 18.64
N ARG A 67 -25.35 3.36 17.65
CA ARG A 67 -24.93 3.71 16.29
C ARG A 67 -24.37 5.13 16.28
N ALA A 68 -25.06 6.08 16.90
CA ALA A 68 -24.61 7.46 17.05
C ALA A 68 -23.26 7.53 17.78
N GLU A 69 -23.09 6.77 18.87
CA GLU A 69 -21.83 6.72 19.61
C GLU A 69 -20.67 6.18 18.76
N ARG A 70 -20.89 5.14 17.93
CA ARG A 70 -19.84 4.61 17.04
C ARG A 70 -19.42 5.61 15.98
N VAL A 71 -20.37 6.36 15.43
CA VAL A 71 -20.09 7.43 14.45
C VAL A 71 -19.26 8.53 15.13
N SER A 72 -19.69 9.01 16.30
CA SER A 72 -18.97 10.04 17.06
C SER A 72 -17.54 9.63 17.42
N ARG A 73 -17.32 8.39 17.90
CA ARG A 73 -15.97 7.88 18.17
C ARG A 73 -15.12 7.75 16.91
N ARG A 74 -15.72 7.45 15.75
CA ARG A 74 -15.00 7.40 14.48
C ARG A 74 -14.55 8.80 14.06
N GLU A 75 -15.44 9.78 14.11
CA GLU A 75 -15.15 11.19 13.81
C GLU A 75 -14.05 11.73 14.73
N GLU A 76 -14.12 11.47 16.04
CA GLU A 76 -13.11 11.92 17.00
C GLU A 76 -11.72 11.32 16.71
N ARG A 77 -11.66 10.05 16.24
CA ARG A 77 -10.38 9.43 15.85
C ARG A 77 -9.81 10.08 14.58
N VAL A 78 -10.67 10.38 13.60
CA VAL A 78 -10.28 11.09 12.37
C VAL A 78 -9.78 12.50 12.70
N GLU A 79 -10.48 13.24 13.56
CA GLU A 79 -10.07 14.57 14.02
C GLU A 79 -8.72 14.53 14.74
N ARG A 80 -8.53 13.57 15.65
CA ARG A 80 -7.24 13.38 16.35
C ARG A 80 -6.11 13.01 15.39
N ALA A 81 -6.39 12.23 14.35
CA ALA A 81 -5.40 11.91 13.31
C ALA A 81 -5.03 13.15 12.50
N TRP A 82 -6.01 13.93 12.05
CA TRP A 82 -5.77 15.21 11.37
C TRP A 82 -4.92 16.15 12.20
N ASN A 83 -5.28 16.36 13.47
CA ASN A 83 -4.54 17.22 14.39
C ASN A 83 -3.09 16.76 14.54
N ARG A 84 -2.83 15.45 14.69
CA ARG A 84 -1.46 14.92 14.77
C ARG A 84 -0.69 15.10 13.46
N LEU A 85 -1.36 14.92 12.34
CA LEU A 85 -0.74 14.97 11.01
C LEU A 85 -0.28 16.39 10.67
N ILE A 86 -1.10 17.41 10.93
CA ILE A 86 -0.82 18.81 10.61
C ILE A 86 -0.02 19.56 11.69
N THR A 87 0.08 19.01 12.91
CA THR A 87 0.85 19.66 13.99
C THR A 87 2.32 19.81 13.57
N PRO A 88 2.91 21.01 13.58
CA PRO A 88 4.32 21.22 13.24
C PRO A 88 5.25 20.52 14.25
N ALA A 89 5.81 19.37 13.85
CA ALA A 89 6.73 18.59 14.65
C ALA A 89 7.54 17.65 13.75
N GLY A 90 8.87 17.85 13.73
CA GLY A 90 9.81 16.96 13.04
C GLY A 90 10.00 15.62 13.76
N GLY A 91 10.69 14.68 13.12
CA GLY A 91 10.93 13.33 13.62
C GLY A 91 9.71 12.41 13.52
N ASN A 92 9.82 11.23 14.14
CA ASN A 92 8.73 10.26 14.20
C ASN A 92 7.78 10.59 15.37
N THR A 93 6.75 11.38 15.09
CA THR A 93 5.76 11.82 16.09
C THR A 93 4.41 11.09 15.95
N GLY A 94 4.41 9.92 15.30
CA GLY A 94 3.20 9.14 15.02
C GLY A 94 2.38 9.66 13.83
N LYS A 95 3.00 10.47 12.95
CA LYS A 95 2.37 10.97 11.72
C LYS A 95 2.06 9.86 10.71
N GLY A 96 2.91 8.83 10.62
CA GLY A 96 2.65 7.64 9.80
C GLY A 96 1.36 6.92 10.19
N ALA A 97 1.18 6.64 11.49
CA ALA A 97 -0.05 6.02 12.01
C ALA A 97 -1.30 6.90 11.81
N ALA A 98 -1.16 8.22 11.92
CA ALA A 98 -2.25 9.14 11.63
C ALA A 98 -2.62 9.12 10.14
N LEU A 99 -1.63 9.17 9.25
CA LEU A 99 -1.85 9.10 7.80
C LEU A 99 -2.51 7.78 7.40
N ASN A 100 -2.05 6.63 7.93
CA ASN A 100 -2.69 5.33 7.69
C ASN A 100 -4.18 5.35 8.05
N LEU A 101 -4.54 5.89 9.22
CA LEU A 101 -5.95 5.97 9.60
C LEU A 101 -6.76 6.82 8.62
N LEU A 102 -6.22 7.95 8.14
CA LEU A 102 -6.91 8.79 7.17
C LEU A 102 -7.06 8.10 5.80
N LEU A 103 -6.04 7.36 5.36
CA LEU A 103 -6.08 6.55 4.14
C LEU A 103 -7.11 5.41 4.26
N GLU A 104 -7.12 4.69 5.38
CA GLU A 104 -8.10 3.63 5.68
C GLU A 104 -9.54 4.17 5.69
N GLU A 105 -9.73 5.36 6.26
CA GLU A 105 -11.01 6.05 6.34
C GLU A 105 -11.37 6.82 5.04
N ARG A 106 -10.56 6.68 3.98
CA ARG A 106 -10.70 7.32 2.67
C ARG A 106 -10.95 8.82 2.76
N GLN A 107 -10.28 9.47 3.69
CA GLN A 107 -10.34 10.92 3.85
C GLN A 107 -9.62 11.60 2.69
N ASP A 108 -10.16 12.72 2.24
CA ASP A 108 -9.53 13.53 1.21
C ASP A 108 -8.32 14.28 1.80
N LEU A 109 -7.14 14.11 1.19
CA LEU A 109 -5.91 14.79 1.60
C LEU A 109 -5.57 15.98 0.69
N VAL A 110 -6.42 16.32 -0.27
CA VAL A 110 -6.23 17.47 -1.18
C VAL A 110 -6.07 18.77 -0.40
N ALA A 111 -5.24 19.68 -0.92
CA ALA A 111 -4.96 20.98 -0.33
C ALA A 111 -4.22 20.92 1.01
N VAL A 112 -3.65 19.77 1.38
CA VAL A 112 -2.84 19.63 2.59
C VAL A 112 -1.38 19.51 2.22
N ASP A 113 -0.57 20.41 2.75
CA ASP A 113 0.88 20.43 2.56
C ASP A 113 1.57 19.69 3.73
N PHE A 114 2.20 18.56 3.41
CA PHE A 114 3.00 17.76 4.35
C PHE A 114 4.50 18.02 4.23
N SER A 115 4.92 19.09 3.55
CA SER A 115 6.32 19.48 3.49
C SER A 115 6.91 19.76 4.86
N CYS A 116 8.23 19.59 5.00
CA CYS A 116 8.96 19.96 6.20
C CYS A 116 8.80 21.43 6.56
N ARG A 117 8.56 22.31 5.57
CA ARG A 117 8.28 23.72 5.81
C ARG A 117 7.01 23.92 6.65
N THR A 118 5.99 23.11 6.42
CA THR A 118 4.67 23.24 7.05
C THR A 118 4.57 22.40 8.32
N ILE A 119 4.99 21.14 8.28
CA ILE A 119 4.79 20.20 9.39
C ILE A 119 6.08 19.75 10.11
N GLY A 120 7.25 20.19 9.65
CA GLY A 120 8.56 19.85 10.22
C GLY A 120 9.18 20.98 11.04
N VAL A 121 10.50 20.91 11.28
CA VAL A 121 11.28 22.04 11.83
C VAL A 121 12.10 22.66 10.72
N TRP A 122 11.65 23.81 10.24
CA TRP A 122 12.23 24.51 9.10
C TRP A 122 13.06 25.73 9.52
N ASN A 123 14.24 25.89 8.91
CA ASN A 123 15.08 27.08 9.08
C ASN A 123 14.88 28.03 7.89
N GLU A 124 14.19 29.14 8.14
CA GLU A 124 13.88 30.13 7.10
C GLU A 124 15.12 30.87 6.59
N THR A 125 16.18 30.99 7.40
CA THR A 125 17.43 31.66 7.01
C THR A 125 18.27 30.79 6.10
N GLU A 126 18.43 29.50 6.45
CA GLU A 126 19.21 28.55 5.65
C GLU A 126 18.41 27.95 4.49
N LYS A 127 17.09 28.16 4.47
CA LYS A 127 16.14 27.53 3.54
C LYS A 127 16.30 26.01 3.53
N LYS A 128 16.41 25.43 4.73
CA LYS A 128 16.66 24.01 4.94
C LYS A 128 15.76 23.44 6.03
N CYS A 129 15.42 22.18 5.83
CA CYS A 129 14.75 21.37 6.84
C CYS A 129 15.77 20.92 7.90
N LEU A 130 15.61 21.36 9.15
CA LEU A 130 16.50 20.97 10.26
C LEU A 130 16.12 19.63 10.86
N ASN A 131 14.82 19.36 10.97
CA ASN A 131 14.30 18.10 11.49
C ASN A 131 13.09 17.70 10.65
N PRO A 132 13.27 16.79 9.67
CA PRO A 132 12.20 16.40 8.76
C PRO A 132 11.12 15.62 9.49
N PRO A 133 9.84 15.78 9.10
CA PRO A 133 8.79 14.87 9.56
C PRO A 133 9.11 13.45 9.05
N ILE A 134 9.03 12.47 9.95
CA ILE A 134 9.25 11.06 9.61
C ILE A 134 7.91 10.35 9.66
N PHE A 135 7.51 9.78 8.53
CA PHE A 135 6.38 8.90 8.46
C PHE A 135 6.88 7.46 8.47
N THR A 136 6.46 6.72 9.50
CA THR A 136 6.85 5.32 9.68
C THR A 136 5.68 4.38 9.43
N ASP A 137 5.99 3.21 8.88
CA ASP A 137 5.06 2.08 8.79
C ASP A 137 3.77 2.43 8.01
N ILE A 138 3.86 3.30 6.99
CA ILE A 138 2.73 3.64 6.11
C ILE A 138 2.38 2.43 5.24
N LYS A 139 1.09 2.20 5.02
CA LYS A 139 0.60 1.24 4.02
C LYS A 139 -0.30 1.97 3.05
N VAL A 140 0.17 2.15 1.84
CA VAL A 140 -0.59 2.81 0.78
C VAL A 140 -1.42 1.76 0.05
N PRO A 141 -2.76 1.89 -0.01
CA PRO A 141 -3.57 1.00 -0.82
C PRO A 141 -3.12 1.02 -2.29
N ALA A 142 -3.10 -0.12 -2.97
CA ALA A 142 -2.63 -0.21 -4.36
C ALA A 142 -3.49 0.61 -5.35
N ASP A 143 -4.73 0.92 -4.99
CA ASP A 143 -5.64 1.80 -5.73
C ASP A 143 -5.47 3.30 -5.41
N PHE A 144 -4.60 3.62 -4.45
CA PHE A 144 -4.32 4.99 -4.05
C PHE A 144 -3.16 5.57 -4.88
N LEU A 145 -3.42 6.71 -5.52
CA LEU A 145 -2.43 7.43 -6.30
C LEU A 145 -1.82 8.53 -5.44
N LEU A 146 -0.51 8.46 -5.20
CA LEU A 146 0.22 9.52 -4.51
C LEU A 146 0.88 10.41 -5.56
N GLY A 147 0.17 11.46 -5.96
CA GLY A 147 0.59 12.40 -6.98
C GLY A 147 -0.53 12.64 -7.99
N GLN A 148 -0.39 13.71 -8.78
CA GLN A 148 -1.28 13.89 -9.92
C GLN A 148 -0.80 13.01 -11.06
N ASP A 149 -1.48 11.88 -11.26
CA ASP A 149 -1.48 11.25 -12.58
C ASP A 149 -2.16 12.25 -13.52
N PHE A 150 -1.34 12.79 -14.43
CA PHE A 150 -1.70 13.39 -15.71
C PHE A 150 -3.20 13.70 -15.83
N GLU A 151 -3.60 14.97 -15.67
CA GLU A 151 -4.94 15.35 -16.16
C GLU A 151 -5.05 14.75 -17.56
N PRO A 152 -6.04 13.89 -17.84
CA PRO A 152 -6.14 13.25 -19.13
C PRO A 152 -6.22 14.37 -20.15
N SER A 153 -5.13 14.60 -20.88
CA SER A 153 -5.07 15.69 -21.82
C SER A 153 -6.24 15.48 -22.77
N THR A 154 -7.10 16.49 -22.89
CA THR A 154 -8.19 16.46 -23.86
C THR A 154 -7.66 16.42 -25.30
N GLU A 155 -6.37 16.74 -25.47
CA GLU A 155 -5.64 16.50 -26.69
C GLU A 155 -5.35 15.01 -26.87
N PRO A 156 -5.71 14.40 -28.01
CA PRO A 156 -5.34 13.03 -28.30
C PRO A 156 -3.82 12.92 -28.23
N PRO A 157 -3.26 11.94 -27.50
CA PRO A 157 -1.82 11.82 -27.35
C PRO A 157 -1.19 11.70 -28.73
N GLN A 158 -0.47 12.74 -29.17
CA GLN A 158 0.20 12.75 -30.48
C GLN A 158 1.43 11.84 -30.53
N ILE A 159 1.78 11.25 -29.39
CA ILE A 159 2.90 10.33 -29.17
C ILE A 159 2.33 9.03 -28.60
N PRO A 160 2.85 7.84 -28.94
CA PRO A 160 2.30 6.55 -28.50
C PRO A 160 2.56 6.23 -27.01
N PHE A 161 2.37 7.19 -26.10
CA PHE A 161 2.36 6.95 -24.64
C PHE A 161 1.33 5.88 -24.23
N GLY A 162 0.27 5.70 -25.02
CA GLY A 162 -0.71 4.63 -24.81
C GLY A 162 -0.15 3.20 -24.97
N MET A 163 0.99 3.01 -25.63
CA MET A 163 1.64 1.70 -25.76
C MET A 163 2.34 1.30 -24.45
N PHE A 164 2.86 2.28 -23.70
CA PHE A 164 3.52 2.07 -22.41
C PHE A 164 2.57 1.46 -21.38
N TYR A 165 1.43 2.10 -21.13
CA TYR A 165 0.43 1.59 -20.18
C TYR A 165 -0.10 0.19 -20.56
N ARG A 166 -0.09 -0.15 -21.85
CA ARG A 166 -0.49 -1.48 -22.35
C ARG A 166 0.59 -2.53 -22.16
N LEU A 167 1.86 -2.20 -22.37
CA LEU A 167 2.98 -3.15 -22.23
C LEU A 167 3.12 -3.65 -20.81
N PHE A 168 2.88 -2.79 -19.83
CA PHE A 168 2.99 -3.14 -18.43
C PHE A 168 1.66 -3.61 -17.79
N GLN A 169 0.62 -3.85 -18.61
CA GLN A 169 -0.66 -4.47 -18.24
C GLN A 169 -1.21 -4.02 -16.88
N TYR A 170 -1.21 -2.72 -16.61
CA TYR A 170 -1.64 -2.26 -15.31
C TYR A 170 -3.16 -2.40 -15.19
N PRO A 171 -3.66 -2.93 -14.06
CA PRO A 171 -5.06 -2.73 -13.73
C PRO A 171 -5.29 -1.22 -13.77
N HIS A 172 -6.20 -0.78 -14.63
CA HIS A 172 -6.63 0.60 -14.64
C HIS A 172 -7.14 0.90 -13.23
N ALA A 173 -6.33 1.55 -12.40
CA ALA A 173 -6.79 2.08 -11.13
C ALA A 173 -7.84 3.13 -11.52
N VAL A 174 -9.11 2.77 -11.42
CA VAL A 174 -10.24 3.69 -11.57
C VAL A 174 -10.40 4.47 -10.25
N GLY A 175 -9.27 4.91 -9.69
CA GLY A 175 -9.20 5.79 -8.54
C GLY A 175 -9.46 7.21 -9.01
N THR A 176 -10.32 7.94 -8.31
CA THR A 176 -10.47 9.37 -8.53
C THR A 176 -9.17 10.07 -8.13
N PRO A 177 -8.53 10.86 -9.00
CA PRO A 177 -7.21 11.50 -8.76
C PRO A 177 -7.19 12.55 -7.64
N THR A 178 -8.30 12.74 -6.93
CA THR A 178 -8.55 13.84 -6.00
C THR A 178 -8.29 13.46 -4.54
N GLN A 179 -7.29 12.66 -4.21
CA GLN A 179 -7.01 12.33 -2.79
C GLN A 179 -5.54 12.53 -2.37
N ALA A 180 -4.67 12.99 -3.26
CA ALA A 180 -3.26 13.20 -2.94
C ALA A 180 -3.02 14.56 -2.25
N PRO A 181 -2.17 14.61 -1.21
CA PRO A 181 -1.75 15.86 -0.58
C PRO A 181 -0.85 16.67 -1.51
N ASP A 182 -0.80 17.99 -1.29
CA ASP A 182 -0.18 18.96 -2.21
C ASP A 182 1.33 18.82 -2.32
N SER A 183 2.01 18.46 -1.22
CA SER A 183 3.46 18.32 -1.19
C SER A 183 3.93 17.42 -0.05
N PHE A 184 5.01 16.71 -0.30
CA PHE A 184 5.82 15.96 0.67
C PHE A 184 7.27 16.48 0.69
N ASP A 185 7.52 17.74 0.34
CA ASP A 185 8.88 18.27 0.24
C ASP A 185 9.67 18.15 1.56
N GLY A 186 10.84 17.51 1.50
CA GLY A 186 11.72 17.32 2.68
C GLY A 186 11.21 16.31 3.70
N VAL A 187 10.35 15.38 3.30
CA VAL A 187 9.79 14.32 4.17
C VAL A 187 10.67 13.06 4.15
N VAL A 188 10.68 12.31 5.25
CA VAL A 188 11.28 10.97 5.31
C VAL A 188 10.19 9.92 5.47
N PHE A 189 10.11 8.99 4.53
CA PHE A 189 9.33 7.76 4.63
C PHE A 189 10.24 6.64 5.10
N LYS A 190 9.83 5.95 6.16
CA LYS A 190 10.64 4.88 6.77
C LYS A 190 9.82 3.62 7.02
N ARG A 191 10.35 2.44 6.69
CA ARG A 191 9.67 1.14 6.91
C ARG A 191 8.25 1.08 6.37
N SER A 192 8.00 1.78 5.27
CA SER A 192 6.68 1.92 4.68
C SER A 192 6.50 0.97 3.50
N ASP A 193 5.27 0.74 3.10
CA ASP A 193 4.87 -0.10 2.00
C ASP A 193 4.16 0.75 0.93
N PHE A 194 4.89 0.94 -0.16
CA PHE A 194 4.47 1.57 -1.40
C PHE A 194 4.52 0.55 -2.55
N SER A 195 4.49 -0.75 -2.25
CA SER A 195 4.55 -1.80 -3.26
C SER A 195 3.39 -1.65 -4.25
N ARG A 196 3.71 -1.72 -5.54
CA ARG A 196 2.75 -1.60 -6.66
C ARG A 196 1.95 -0.29 -6.67
N THR A 197 2.44 0.75 -6.00
CA THR A 197 1.83 2.08 -6.03
C THR A 197 2.36 2.91 -7.18
N ARG A 198 1.65 4.01 -7.48
CA ARG A 198 2.16 5.07 -8.35
C ARG A 198 2.54 6.27 -7.51
N LEU A 199 3.79 6.69 -7.68
CA LEU A 199 4.39 7.86 -7.06
C LEU A 199 4.65 8.89 -8.17
N GLY A 200 3.80 9.92 -8.22
CA GLY A 200 4.08 11.13 -8.99
C GLY A 200 5.01 12.00 -8.18
N LEU A 201 6.24 12.21 -8.66
CA LEU A 201 7.29 12.88 -7.90
C LEU A 201 7.28 14.41 -8.00
N ASP A 202 6.33 15.01 -8.73
CA ASP A 202 6.06 16.46 -8.68
C ASP A 202 5.86 16.98 -7.26
N ARG A 203 5.38 16.11 -6.36
CA ARG A 203 5.12 16.43 -4.95
C ARG A 203 6.21 15.97 -4.00
N PHE A 204 7.27 15.32 -4.48
CA PHE A 204 8.28 14.63 -3.66
C PHE A 204 9.68 15.23 -3.79
N ALA A 205 9.79 16.55 -3.69
CA ALA A 205 11.09 17.20 -3.63
C ALA A 205 11.82 16.84 -2.31
N ASN A 206 13.14 16.61 -2.37
CA ASN A 206 13.99 16.35 -1.20
C ASN A 206 13.50 15.21 -0.30
N VAL A 207 12.79 14.21 -0.84
CA VAL A 207 12.24 13.09 -0.07
C VAL A 207 13.27 11.98 0.15
N SER A 208 13.24 11.36 1.32
CA SER A 208 14.03 10.15 1.62
C SER A 208 13.08 8.95 1.85
N PHE A 209 13.32 7.85 1.16
CA PHE A 209 12.71 6.54 1.41
C PHE A 209 13.77 5.64 2.06
N GLU A 210 13.50 5.17 3.27
CA GLU A 210 14.43 4.37 4.07
C GLU A 210 13.76 3.06 4.50
N GLU A 211 14.42 1.92 4.32
CA GLU A 211 13.86 0.62 4.76
C GLU A 211 12.46 0.36 4.16
N THR A 212 12.17 0.89 2.98
CA THR A 212 10.81 0.97 2.43
C THR A 212 10.62 -0.04 1.30
N ASP A 213 9.44 -0.66 1.22
CA ASP A 213 9.05 -1.50 0.09
C ASP A 213 8.46 -0.63 -1.02
N LEU A 214 9.16 -0.56 -2.15
CA LEU A 214 8.77 0.11 -3.40
C LEU A 214 8.71 -0.90 -4.54
N SER A 215 8.56 -2.20 -4.23
CA SER A 215 8.54 -3.26 -5.23
C SER A 215 7.37 -3.10 -6.20
N GLY A 216 7.64 -3.20 -7.50
CA GLY A 216 6.66 -2.96 -8.55
C GLY A 216 6.09 -1.54 -8.58
N ALA A 217 6.63 -0.60 -7.79
CA ALA A 217 6.15 0.77 -7.77
C ALA A 217 6.49 1.48 -9.10
N GLN A 218 5.65 2.42 -9.49
CA GLN A 218 5.90 3.30 -10.62
C GLN A 218 6.25 4.67 -10.09
N ILE A 219 7.47 5.08 -10.34
CA ILE A 219 8.03 6.33 -9.88
C ILE A 219 8.18 7.19 -11.13
N SER A 220 7.39 8.25 -11.26
CA SER A 220 7.34 9.07 -12.47
C SER A 220 7.53 10.56 -12.18
N GLN A 221 7.91 11.32 -13.21
CA GLN A 221 8.09 12.78 -13.22
C GLN A 221 9.43 13.27 -12.62
N ASP A 222 9.65 14.59 -12.67
CA ASP A 222 10.91 15.24 -12.30
C ASP A 222 11.25 15.01 -10.83
N VAL A 223 12.34 14.29 -10.62
CA VAL A 223 12.79 13.84 -9.31
C VAL A 223 13.77 14.84 -8.75
N GLN A 224 13.30 15.74 -7.90
CA GLN A 224 14.18 16.69 -7.23
C GLN A 224 14.72 16.09 -5.93
N SER A 225 15.97 15.62 -5.94
CA SER A 225 16.71 15.23 -4.72
C SER A 225 16.07 14.09 -3.92
N VAL A 226 15.55 13.06 -4.60
CA VAL A 226 15.01 11.87 -3.92
C VAL A 226 16.12 10.91 -3.54
N ARG A 227 16.10 10.45 -2.30
CA ARG A 227 16.97 9.39 -1.81
C ARG A 227 16.18 8.13 -1.54
N ILE A 228 16.67 6.99 -2.01
CA ILE A 228 16.14 5.67 -1.72
C ILE A 228 17.28 4.85 -1.12
N ASN A 229 17.13 4.41 0.12
CA ASN A 229 18.19 3.76 0.87
C ASN A 229 17.65 2.52 1.60
N ASN A 230 18.42 1.43 1.57
CA ASN A 230 18.09 0.18 2.25
C ASN A 230 16.66 -0.32 1.96
N SER A 231 16.20 -0.14 0.73
CA SER A 231 14.81 -0.33 0.33
C SER A 231 14.67 -1.48 -0.68
N ASP A 232 13.45 -1.79 -1.09
CA ASP A 232 13.18 -2.73 -2.17
C ASP A 232 12.57 -2.02 -3.38
N LEU A 233 13.27 -2.00 -4.51
CA LEU A 233 12.82 -1.48 -5.81
C LEU A 233 12.64 -2.62 -6.84
N SER A 234 12.48 -3.86 -6.40
CA SER A 234 12.37 -5.00 -7.30
C SER A 234 11.18 -4.81 -8.24
N TYR A 235 11.44 -4.94 -9.55
CA TYR A 235 10.47 -4.74 -10.62
C TYR A 235 9.79 -3.36 -10.63
N ALA A 236 10.32 -2.38 -9.90
CA ALA A 236 9.85 -1.01 -9.98
C ALA A 236 10.17 -0.43 -11.37
N THR A 237 9.44 0.61 -11.75
CA THR A 237 9.73 1.41 -12.94
C THR A 237 9.99 2.84 -12.54
N VAL A 238 11.15 3.37 -12.89
CA VAL A 238 11.56 4.76 -12.57
C VAL A 238 11.71 5.57 -13.84
N MET A 239 10.88 6.60 -13.97
CA MET A 239 10.70 7.44 -15.14
C MET A 239 10.92 8.91 -14.77
N SER A 240 12.13 9.25 -14.29
CA SER A 240 12.52 10.66 -14.17
C SER A 240 13.07 11.19 -15.48
N GLU A 241 12.81 12.46 -15.77
CA GLU A 241 13.48 13.20 -16.86
C GLU A 241 14.61 14.09 -16.34
N ALA A 242 14.55 14.55 -15.09
CA ALA A 242 15.51 15.46 -14.50
C ALA A 242 15.66 15.28 -12.98
N GLY A 243 16.86 15.59 -12.49
CA GLY A 243 17.14 15.79 -11.07
C GLY A 243 17.94 14.69 -10.38
N GLU A 244 18.24 14.91 -9.10
CA GLU A 244 19.13 14.06 -8.30
C GLU A 244 18.33 12.92 -7.66
N LEU A 245 18.40 11.73 -8.26
CA LEU A 245 17.95 10.49 -7.64
C LEU A 245 19.18 9.74 -7.13
N SER A 246 19.15 9.34 -5.86
CA SER A 246 20.22 8.54 -5.25
C SER A 246 19.63 7.25 -4.72
N ILE A 247 20.11 6.11 -5.22
CA ILE A 247 19.68 4.77 -4.81
C ILE A 247 20.88 4.07 -4.17
N THR A 248 20.76 3.64 -2.92
CA THR A 248 21.86 2.99 -2.18
C THR A 248 21.36 1.81 -1.37
N ARG A 249 22.18 0.75 -1.25
CA ARG A 249 21.86 -0.48 -0.48
C ARG A 249 20.47 -1.06 -0.78
N THR A 250 19.99 -0.89 -2.00
CA THR A 250 18.60 -1.20 -2.37
C THR A 250 18.56 -2.40 -3.30
N ASN A 251 17.54 -3.25 -3.12
CA ASN A 251 17.24 -4.33 -4.06
C ASN A 251 16.72 -3.71 -5.36
N ILE A 252 17.45 -3.86 -6.46
CA ILE A 252 17.06 -3.33 -7.78
C ILE A 252 16.81 -4.46 -8.80
N THR A 253 16.48 -5.66 -8.31
CA THR A 253 16.15 -6.81 -9.15
C THR A 253 15.07 -6.46 -10.17
N GLY A 254 15.34 -6.59 -11.47
CA GLY A 254 14.37 -6.30 -12.52
C GLY A 254 13.87 -4.86 -12.58
N LEU A 255 14.53 -3.92 -11.89
CA LEU A 255 14.21 -2.49 -11.94
C LEU A 255 14.32 -1.99 -13.39
N ILE A 256 13.35 -1.20 -13.84
CA ILE A 256 13.36 -0.57 -15.18
C ILE A 256 13.54 0.93 -15.02
N MET A 257 14.55 1.51 -15.66
CA MET A 257 14.84 2.95 -15.56
C MET A 257 14.91 3.61 -16.94
N ARG A 258 14.43 4.86 -17.06
CA ARG A 258 14.53 5.63 -18.31
C ARG A 258 15.97 6.10 -18.61
N ASP A 259 16.40 5.93 -19.86
CA ASP A 259 17.78 6.14 -20.36
C ASP A 259 18.40 7.52 -20.08
N ARG A 260 17.57 8.56 -19.86
CA ARG A 260 18.06 9.92 -19.60
C ARG A 260 18.63 10.15 -18.19
N MET A 261 18.44 9.22 -17.25
CA MET A 261 18.95 9.37 -15.88
C MET A 261 20.40 8.90 -15.70
N PHE A 262 21.04 8.35 -16.74
CA PHE A 262 22.33 7.66 -16.61
C PHE A 262 23.57 8.57 -16.60
N GLU A 263 23.45 9.78 -16.02
CA GLU A 263 24.64 10.37 -15.44
C GLU A 263 25.09 9.49 -14.26
N TRP A 264 26.39 9.26 -14.14
CA TRP A 264 27.00 8.21 -13.32
C TRP A 264 26.57 8.19 -11.84
N THR A 265 25.96 9.27 -11.34
CA THR A 265 25.61 9.50 -9.93
C THR A 265 24.62 8.50 -9.32
N LEU A 266 23.74 7.88 -10.12
CA LEU A 266 22.76 6.90 -9.60
C LEU A 266 23.40 5.69 -8.91
N PHE A 267 24.56 5.28 -9.39
CA PHE A 267 25.31 4.10 -8.89
C PHE A 267 26.72 4.45 -8.42
N ASN A 268 27.11 5.73 -8.46
CA ASN A 268 28.45 6.15 -8.07
C ASN A 268 28.59 6.07 -6.54
N GLN A 269 29.09 4.94 -6.08
CA GLN A 269 29.32 4.69 -4.67
C GLN A 269 30.65 5.31 -4.26
N GLN A 270 30.58 6.24 -3.30
CA GLN A 270 31.79 6.70 -2.60
C GLN A 270 32.28 5.68 -1.56
N ASN A 271 31.42 4.73 -1.17
CA ASN A 271 31.68 3.77 -0.10
C ASN A 271 31.54 2.33 -0.61
N PRO A 272 32.58 1.48 -0.49
CA PRO A 272 32.57 0.09 -0.95
C PRO A 272 31.69 -0.84 -0.09
N PHE A 273 30.75 -0.32 0.70
CA PHE A 273 29.77 -1.13 1.43
C PHE A 273 28.32 -0.73 1.10
N ASP A 274 28.12 0.28 0.25
CA ASP A 274 26.80 0.80 -0.08
C ASP A 274 26.30 0.30 -1.45
N TYR A 275 26.53 -0.99 -1.73
CA TYR A 275 26.14 -1.61 -3.00
C TYR A 275 24.63 -1.79 -3.12
N ASN A 276 24.07 -1.35 -4.25
CA ASN A 276 22.80 -1.87 -4.72
C ASN A 276 23.02 -3.30 -5.20
N TRP A 277 21.98 -4.12 -5.12
CA TRP A 277 22.09 -5.53 -5.48
C TRP A 277 20.89 -5.99 -6.30
N ALA A 278 21.09 -6.99 -7.13
CA ALA A 278 20.05 -7.60 -7.95
C ALA A 278 20.33 -9.09 -8.12
N TRP A 279 19.30 -9.88 -8.36
CA TRP A 279 19.53 -11.26 -8.78
C TRP A 279 20.06 -11.34 -10.22
N ALA A 280 21.02 -12.22 -10.46
CA ALA A 280 21.70 -12.31 -11.75
C ALA A 280 20.83 -12.79 -12.91
N ASP A 281 19.76 -13.55 -12.65
CA ASP A 281 18.76 -13.93 -13.65
C ASP A 281 17.80 -12.77 -14.00
N MET A 282 17.81 -11.69 -13.22
CA MET A 282 16.90 -10.55 -13.32
C MET A 282 17.64 -9.23 -13.02
N PRO A 283 18.63 -8.85 -13.86
CA PRO A 283 19.34 -7.60 -13.69
C PRO A 283 18.42 -6.39 -13.90
N PRO A 284 18.80 -5.20 -13.40
CA PRO A 284 18.12 -3.96 -13.79
C PRO A 284 18.25 -3.73 -15.29
N MET A 285 17.24 -3.09 -15.86
CA MET A 285 17.08 -2.83 -17.29
C MET A 285 16.92 -1.32 -17.52
N ARG A 286 17.28 -0.86 -18.71
CA ARG A 286 16.93 0.48 -19.16
C ARG A 286 15.80 0.46 -20.17
N TYR A 287 14.99 1.49 -20.07
CA TYR A 287 13.94 1.86 -20.98
C TYR A 287 14.45 2.99 -21.87
N ARG A 288 14.45 2.78 -23.18
CA ARG A 288 14.78 3.78 -24.19
C ARG A 288 13.62 3.93 -25.15
N GLU A 289 13.21 5.18 -25.36
CA GLU A 289 12.13 5.52 -26.27
C GLU A 289 12.70 6.30 -27.46
N THR A 290 12.31 5.89 -28.65
CA THR A 290 12.54 6.61 -29.90
C THR A 290 11.20 7.16 -30.40
N ALA A 291 11.22 7.90 -31.51
CA ALA A 291 9.98 8.43 -32.10
C ALA A 291 8.97 7.34 -32.49
N THR A 292 9.42 6.10 -32.73
CA THR A 292 8.56 5.03 -33.28
C THR A 292 8.55 3.76 -32.44
N GLU A 293 9.57 3.55 -31.61
CA GLU A 293 9.80 2.27 -30.93
C GLU A 293 10.25 2.48 -29.49
N VAL A 294 9.80 1.57 -28.63
CA VAL A 294 10.17 1.45 -27.23
C VAL A 294 11.06 0.22 -27.07
N PHE A 295 12.20 0.41 -26.43
CA PHE A 295 13.18 -0.63 -26.16
C PHE A 295 13.35 -0.81 -24.66
N ILE A 296 13.33 -2.06 -24.21
CA ILE A 296 13.76 -2.46 -22.88
C ILE A 296 15.00 -3.32 -23.09
N GLU A 297 16.15 -2.82 -22.69
CA GLU A 297 17.45 -3.44 -22.92
C GLU A 297 18.24 -3.51 -21.61
N PRO A 298 19.20 -4.43 -21.47
CA PRO A 298 20.07 -4.49 -20.30
C PRO A 298 20.78 -3.16 -20.06
N LEU A 299 21.11 -2.87 -18.80
CA LEU A 299 22.00 -1.75 -18.51
C LEU A 299 23.38 -1.95 -19.19
N PRO A 300 24.05 -0.87 -19.63
CA PRO A 300 25.45 -0.93 -20.05
C PRO A 300 26.33 -1.59 -19.01
N TRP A 301 27.36 -2.33 -19.45
CA TRP A 301 28.21 -3.11 -18.57
C TRP A 301 28.89 -2.26 -17.47
N GLN A 302 29.23 -1.01 -17.77
CA GLN A 302 29.86 -0.09 -16.81
C GLN A 302 28.95 0.21 -15.60
N GLN A 303 27.64 0.16 -15.80
CA GLN A 303 26.67 0.42 -14.75
C GLN A 303 26.41 -0.84 -13.93
N LEU A 304 26.32 -1.99 -14.60
CA LEU A 304 26.15 -3.29 -13.94
C LEU A 304 27.34 -3.66 -13.06
N ASP A 305 28.55 -3.17 -13.37
CA ASP A 305 29.75 -3.40 -12.55
C ASP A 305 29.63 -2.80 -11.13
N ASN A 306 28.76 -1.81 -10.95
CA ASN A 306 28.47 -1.19 -9.63
C ASN A 306 27.30 -1.87 -8.89
N VAL A 307 26.75 -2.95 -9.43
CA VAL A 307 25.63 -3.71 -8.85
C VAL A 307 26.14 -5.06 -8.38
N GLN A 308 25.91 -5.39 -7.12
CA GLN A 308 26.20 -6.72 -6.62
C GLN A 308 25.17 -7.72 -7.20
N LEU A 309 25.66 -8.62 -8.06
CA LEU A 309 24.83 -9.65 -8.68
C LEU A 309 24.78 -10.90 -7.80
N CYS A 310 23.58 -11.32 -7.43
CA CYS A 310 23.34 -12.47 -6.56
C CYS A 310 23.08 -13.73 -7.38
N ASP A 311 23.70 -14.86 -6.99
CA ASP A 311 23.45 -16.16 -7.61
C ASP A 311 22.04 -16.66 -7.27
N PRO A 312 21.14 -16.83 -8.27
CA PRO A 312 19.77 -17.29 -8.02
C PRO A 312 19.69 -18.68 -7.38
N ALA A 313 20.76 -19.49 -7.40
CA ALA A 313 20.81 -20.76 -6.68
C ALA A 313 20.63 -20.62 -5.15
N TYR A 314 20.89 -19.42 -4.61
CA TYR A 314 20.74 -19.09 -3.18
C TYR A 314 19.47 -18.30 -2.88
N ARG A 315 18.64 -18.01 -3.89
CA ARG A 315 17.28 -17.52 -3.65
C ARG A 315 16.57 -18.62 -2.89
N ALA A 316 16.13 -18.32 -1.66
CA ALA A 316 15.35 -19.26 -0.86
C ALA A 316 14.28 -19.86 -1.77
N ALA A 317 14.26 -21.19 -1.88
CA ALA A 317 13.18 -21.84 -2.61
C ALA A 317 11.88 -21.33 -1.98
N PRO A 318 10.91 -20.83 -2.76
CA PRO A 318 9.62 -20.46 -2.21
C PRO A 318 9.14 -21.65 -1.38
N ASP A 319 8.77 -21.42 -0.12
CA ASP A 319 8.28 -22.47 0.77
C ASP A 319 7.36 -23.41 -0.01
N GLU A 320 7.50 -24.73 0.11
CA GLU A 320 6.85 -25.73 -0.77
C GLU A 320 5.29 -25.67 -0.79
N GLY A 321 4.68 -24.71 -0.10
CA GLY A 321 3.25 -24.37 -0.17
C GLY A 321 2.90 -23.06 -0.90
N ALA A 322 3.89 -22.22 -1.26
CA ALA A 322 3.69 -21.06 -2.12
C ALA A 322 3.66 -21.56 -3.57
N THR A 323 2.54 -21.38 -4.25
CA THR A 323 2.38 -21.84 -5.63
C THR A 323 3.52 -21.24 -6.43
N THR A 324 4.38 -22.08 -7.00
CA THR A 324 5.48 -21.61 -7.85
C THR A 324 4.84 -20.80 -8.95
N VAL A 325 4.96 -19.47 -8.85
CA VAL A 325 4.70 -18.59 -9.98
C VAL A 325 5.74 -19.05 -10.98
N THR A 326 5.29 -19.90 -11.91
CA THR A 326 5.95 -20.00 -13.18
C THR A 326 5.97 -18.56 -13.63
N THR A 327 7.16 -17.96 -13.58
CA THR A 327 7.57 -16.82 -14.39
C THR A 327 7.27 -17.27 -15.81
N THR A 328 6.00 -17.23 -16.16
CA THR A 328 5.54 -16.96 -17.50
C THR A 328 6.19 -15.62 -17.67
N THR A 329 7.35 -15.67 -18.32
CA THR A 329 8.10 -14.56 -18.87
C THR A 329 7.10 -13.42 -18.93
N MET A 330 7.24 -12.40 -18.06
CA MET A 330 6.72 -11.09 -18.42
C MET A 330 7.16 -10.98 -19.86
N GLY A 331 6.21 -11.06 -20.78
CA GLY A 331 6.52 -11.29 -22.17
C GLY A 331 7.24 -10.04 -22.60
N TYR A 332 8.56 -10.02 -22.44
CA TYR A 332 9.45 -9.26 -23.28
C TYR A 332 8.99 -9.72 -24.65
N PRO A 333 8.28 -8.87 -25.42
CA PRO A 333 7.90 -9.27 -26.74
C PRO A 333 9.21 -9.68 -27.39
N ASN A 334 9.32 -10.96 -27.76
CA ASN A 334 10.33 -11.37 -28.71
C ASN A 334 10.27 -10.31 -29.81
N LEU A 335 11.38 -9.62 -30.02
CA LEU A 335 11.55 -8.51 -30.95
C LEU A 335 11.33 -8.93 -32.43
N SER A 336 10.72 -10.08 -32.67
CA SER A 336 10.14 -10.47 -33.94
C SER A 336 8.83 -11.24 -33.72
N THR A 337 7.72 -10.60 -34.09
CA THR A 337 6.46 -11.20 -34.56
C THR A 337 5.76 -12.24 -33.67
N ALA A 338 4.60 -11.91 -33.08
CA ALA A 338 3.40 -12.75 -33.16
C ALA A 338 2.17 -12.17 -32.43
N LYS A 339 1.03 -12.24 -33.12
CA LYS A 339 -0.33 -12.14 -32.56
C LYS A 339 -0.57 -13.34 -31.61
N GLY A 340 -0.72 -13.10 -30.31
CA GLY A 340 -1.10 -14.12 -29.34
C GLY A 340 -1.96 -13.53 -28.23
N LYS A 341 -3.04 -14.22 -27.85
CA LYS A 341 -3.93 -13.80 -26.75
C LYS A 341 -3.19 -13.92 -25.42
N VAL A 342 -3.11 -12.81 -24.70
CA VAL A 342 -2.56 -12.72 -23.34
C VAL A 342 -3.58 -13.34 -22.36
N ALA A 343 -3.17 -14.36 -21.61
CA ALA A 343 -3.96 -14.91 -20.52
C ALA A 343 -3.80 -14.00 -19.28
N GLN A 344 -4.92 -13.46 -18.78
CA GLN A 344 -4.96 -12.73 -17.52
C GLN A 344 -4.70 -13.69 -16.35
N ARG A 345 -3.71 -13.40 -15.50
CA ARG A 345 -3.50 -14.05 -14.20
C ARG A 345 -3.62 -13.02 -13.08
N THR A 346 -4.24 -13.42 -11.98
CA THR A 346 -4.48 -12.59 -10.78
C THR A 346 -3.25 -12.55 -9.87
N PRO A 347 -3.01 -11.44 -9.12
CA PRO A 347 -1.70 -11.10 -8.54
C PRO A 347 -1.64 -11.28 -7.00
N GLU A 348 -2.11 -12.42 -6.48
CA GLU A 348 -2.24 -12.65 -5.03
C GLU A 348 -1.05 -13.34 -4.34
N GLU A 349 0.04 -13.67 -5.04
CA GLU A 349 1.11 -14.50 -4.43
C GLU A 349 2.54 -14.11 -4.83
N PHE A 350 2.86 -12.81 -4.70
CA PHE A 350 4.25 -12.35 -4.66
C PHE A 350 4.57 -11.92 -3.23
N GLN A 351 4.92 -12.88 -2.37
CA GLN A 351 5.62 -12.58 -1.13
C GLN A 351 7.10 -12.44 -1.47
N ILE A 352 7.61 -11.22 -1.35
CA ILE A 352 9.03 -10.94 -1.46
C ILE A 352 9.67 -11.51 -0.19
N PRO A 353 10.72 -12.35 -0.30
CA PRO A 353 11.41 -12.84 0.89
C PRO A 353 11.90 -11.65 1.72
N ASP A 354 11.97 -11.78 3.05
CA ASP A 354 12.58 -10.76 3.90
C ASP A 354 14.10 -10.71 3.60
N ILE A 355 14.51 -9.89 2.63
CA ILE A 355 15.87 -9.89 2.07
C ILE A 355 16.80 -8.99 2.89
N GLY A 356 16.75 -9.15 4.21
CA GLY A 356 17.77 -8.63 5.11
C GLY A 356 19.12 -9.29 4.83
N ALA A 357 19.82 -8.86 3.77
CA ALA A 357 21.25 -8.97 3.45
C ALA A 357 22.03 -10.29 3.67
N ALA A 358 21.41 -11.38 4.17
CA ALA A 358 22.16 -12.46 4.84
C ALA A 358 22.47 -13.68 3.95
N SER A 359 22.05 -13.72 2.68
CA SER A 359 22.25 -14.94 1.86
C SER A 359 22.55 -14.73 0.37
N CYS A 360 22.83 -13.51 -0.07
CA CYS A 360 23.27 -13.31 -1.46
C CYS A 360 24.73 -13.76 -1.62
N ALA A 361 24.94 -14.93 -2.24
CA ALA A 361 26.24 -15.29 -2.78
C ALA A 361 26.49 -14.46 -4.04
N ALA A 362 27.40 -13.49 -3.94
CA ALA A 362 27.74 -12.63 -5.07
C ALA A 362 28.46 -13.42 -6.17
N ILE A 363 28.08 -13.20 -7.42
CA ILE A 363 28.78 -13.69 -8.60
C ILE A 363 29.29 -12.52 -9.44
N THR A 364 30.32 -12.79 -10.24
CA THR A 364 30.89 -11.76 -11.12
C THR A 364 29.95 -11.46 -12.29
N LEU A 365 30.06 -10.26 -12.87
CA LEU A 365 29.32 -9.90 -14.09
C LEU A 365 29.65 -10.85 -15.26
N ALA A 366 30.89 -11.32 -15.37
CA ALA A 366 31.30 -12.29 -16.38
C ALA A 366 30.57 -13.62 -16.21
N GLU A 367 30.51 -14.13 -14.98
CA GLU A 367 29.79 -15.37 -14.66
C GLU A 367 28.28 -15.22 -14.88
N ALA A 368 27.68 -14.10 -14.47
CA ALA A 368 26.27 -13.82 -14.70
C ALA A 368 25.94 -13.80 -16.21
N ARG A 369 26.79 -13.17 -17.02
CA ARG A 369 26.66 -13.14 -18.48
C ARG A 369 26.81 -14.52 -19.11
N ASP A 370 27.75 -15.33 -18.63
CA ASP A 370 27.95 -16.69 -19.15
C ASP A 370 26.74 -17.60 -18.83
N ARG A 371 26.10 -17.38 -17.67
CA ARG A 371 24.88 -18.11 -17.25
C ARG A 371 23.60 -17.59 -17.92
N PHE A 372 23.49 -16.28 -18.16
CA PHE A 372 22.28 -15.60 -18.66
C PHE A 372 22.58 -14.65 -19.84
N PRO A 373 23.14 -15.15 -20.96
CA PRO A 373 23.68 -14.31 -22.03
C PRO A 373 22.67 -13.35 -22.68
N GLU A 374 21.37 -13.66 -22.62
CA GLU A 374 20.29 -12.83 -23.14
C GLU A 374 19.90 -11.64 -22.23
N ARG A 375 20.34 -11.66 -20.97
CA ARG A 375 20.02 -10.63 -19.95
C ARG A 375 21.09 -9.58 -19.79
N TYR A 376 22.26 -9.79 -20.39
CA TYR A 376 23.43 -8.95 -20.23
C TYR A 376 23.91 -8.43 -21.58
N PRO A 377 24.50 -7.22 -21.63
CA PRO A 377 25.13 -6.74 -22.86
C PRO A 377 26.32 -7.64 -23.22
N ALA A 378 26.66 -7.72 -24.51
CA ALA A 378 27.96 -8.22 -24.92
C ALA A 378 29.03 -7.41 -24.18
N GLY A 379 30.00 -8.09 -23.55
CA GLY A 379 31.01 -7.37 -22.77
C GLY A 379 32.00 -6.60 -23.62
N PRO A 380 32.94 -5.92 -22.96
CA PRO A 380 34.02 -5.21 -23.64
C PRO A 380 34.90 -6.12 -24.50
#